data_AF-A0A914PGW8-F1
#
_entry.id   AF-A0A914PGW8-F1
#
_cell.length_a   1.000
_cell.length_b   1.000
_cell.length_c   1.000
_cell.angle_alpha   90.00
_cell.angle_beta   90.00
_cell.angle_gamma   90.00
#
_symmetry.space_group_name_H-M   'P 1'
#
loop_
_entity.id
_entity.type
_entity.pdbx_description
1 polymer ?
#
loop_
_entity_poly.entity_id
_entity_poly.type
_entity_poly.pdbx_seq_one_letter_code
_entity_poly.pdbx_strand_id
1 'polypeptide(L)'
;MGLPSSEQHTVSRLTIPDRRYLFKELIHDPRIFIVLGLLHLRGRNSLAKKILENPDWIKLEQHLNTFNSPELQQLEQCAALGITKAKDLGKIFVLMLQGKLLSPDLVKKFAEPTVTGGLDAVIGAPMPKGYGFMYERHPVKAGKWLYGHPGYGGTTVMMDPDSEIVVAYVSNGLKTGMGELTRTYRHLRNAVFESAATAASSVKEI
;
A
#
# COMPACT_ATOMS: atom_id res chain seq x y z
N MET A 1 5.33 -14.80 10.81
CA MET A 1 6.20 -14.05 9.87
C MET A 1 7.47 -14.84 9.71
N GLY A 2 8.31 -14.53 8.71
CA GLY A 2 9.37 -15.44 8.27
C GLY A 2 8.79 -16.66 7.56
N LEU A 3 9.11 -16.85 6.29
CA LEU A 3 8.62 -17.98 5.50
C LEU A 3 9.43 -19.24 5.84
N PRO A 4 8.80 -20.33 6.33
CA PRO A 4 9.51 -21.59 6.52
C PRO A 4 10.08 -22.11 5.20
N SER A 5 11.28 -22.69 5.22
CA SER A 5 11.94 -23.20 4.01
C SER A 5 11.10 -24.24 3.26
N SER A 6 10.25 -24.99 3.96
CA SER A 6 9.30 -25.94 3.36
C SER A 6 8.25 -25.25 2.48
N GLU A 7 7.88 -24.01 2.79
CA GLU A 7 6.83 -23.24 2.09
C GLU A 7 7.39 -22.35 0.97
N GLN A 8 8.71 -22.37 0.74
CA GLN A 8 9.40 -21.53 -0.25
C GLN A 8 8.82 -21.67 -1.67
N HIS A 9 8.35 -22.86 -2.01
CA HIS A 9 7.74 -23.19 -3.30
C HIS A 9 6.39 -22.50 -3.54
N THR A 10 5.73 -22.00 -2.51
CA THR A 10 4.41 -21.35 -2.60
C THR A 10 4.49 -19.87 -3.00
N VAL A 11 5.70 -19.29 -2.97
CA VAL A 11 5.91 -17.85 -3.12
C VAL A 11 6.23 -17.49 -4.56
N SER A 12 5.43 -16.58 -5.11
CA SER A 12 5.67 -16.03 -6.44
C SER A 12 6.85 -15.05 -6.41
N ARG A 13 7.73 -15.16 -7.41
CA ARG A 13 8.85 -14.23 -7.57
C ARG A 13 8.36 -12.83 -7.94
N LEU A 14 8.91 -11.82 -7.29
CA LEU A 14 8.70 -10.41 -7.60
C LEU A 14 9.46 -10.01 -8.85
N THR A 15 8.79 -9.29 -9.75
CA THR A 15 9.36 -8.72 -10.98
C THR A 15 9.29 -7.21 -10.93
N ILE A 16 10.37 -6.54 -11.38
CA ILE A 16 10.47 -5.09 -11.45
C ILE A 16 9.85 -4.62 -12.77
N PRO A 17 9.07 -3.52 -12.79
CA PRO A 17 8.47 -3.03 -14.02
C PRO A 17 9.55 -2.59 -15.03
N ASP A 18 9.33 -2.92 -16.30
CA ASP A 18 10.22 -2.48 -17.37
C ASP A 18 10.05 -0.98 -17.68
N ARG A 19 10.95 -0.46 -18.52
CA ARG A 19 10.92 0.97 -18.91
C ARG A 19 9.67 1.33 -19.72
N ARG A 20 9.08 0.39 -20.46
CA ARG A 20 7.85 0.63 -21.25
C ARG A 20 6.65 0.80 -20.33
N TYR A 21 6.57 -0.02 -19.28
CA TYR A 21 5.57 0.10 -18.22
C TYR A 21 5.73 1.44 -17.50
N LEU A 22 6.94 1.79 -17.06
CA LEU A 22 7.22 3.09 -16.44
C LEU A 22 6.75 4.26 -17.32
N PHE A 23 7.08 4.25 -18.61
CA PHE A 23 6.66 5.30 -19.53
C PHE A 23 5.13 5.41 -19.67
N LYS A 24 4.43 4.27 -19.76
CA LYS A 24 2.96 4.24 -19.79
C LYS A 24 2.35 4.84 -18.52
N GLU A 25 2.91 4.52 -17.36
CA GLU A 25 2.41 5.07 -16.09
C GLU A 25 2.67 6.58 -15.98
N LEU A 26 3.82 7.07 -16.45
CA LEU A 26 4.14 8.51 -16.47
C LEU A 26 3.19 9.32 -17.36
N ILE A 27 2.85 8.80 -18.55
CA ILE A 27 1.85 9.43 -19.42
C ILE A 27 0.49 9.48 -18.73
N HIS A 28 0.12 8.39 -18.05
CA HIS A 28 -1.19 8.29 -17.43
C HIS A 28 -1.33 9.18 -16.18
N ASP A 29 -0.29 9.28 -15.37
CA ASP A 29 -0.31 10.07 -14.14
C ASP A 29 1.03 10.80 -13.92
N PRO A 30 1.13 12.06 -14.38
CA PRO A 30 2.36 12.85 -14.26
C PRO A 30 2.84 13.03 -12.82
N ARG A 31 1.98 12.84 -11.81
CA ARG A 31 2.39 12.90 -10.39
C ARG A 31 3.42 11.83 -10.04
N ILE A 32 3.44 10.71 -10.78
CA ILE A 32 4.47 9.68 -10.64
C ILE A 32 5.86 10.28 -10.92
N PHE A 33 5.99 11.21 -11.88
CA PHE A 33 7.25 11.90 -12.14
C PHE A 33 7.72 12.69 -10.92
N ILE A 34 6.80 13.39 -10.24
CA ILE A 34 7.10 14.17 -9.03
C ILE A 34 7.61 13.23 -7.94
N VAL A 35 6.91 12.12 -7.68
CA VAL A 35 7.32 11.14 -6.66
C VAL A 35 8.67 10.52 -6.99
N LEU A 36 8.92 10.15 -8.26
CA LEU A 36 10.22 9.65 -8.67
C LEU A 36 11.32 10.70 -8.49
N GLY A 37 11.06 11.97 -8.80
CA GLY A 37 11.98 13.07 -8.51
C GLY A 37 12.27 13.20 -7.02
N LEU A 38 11.23 13.16 -6.19
CA LEU A 38 11.35 13.17 -4.73
C LEU A 38 12.12 11.96 -4.18
N LEU A 39 12.11 10.80 -4.84
CA LEU A 39 12.87 9.64 -4.38
C LEU A 39 14.33 9.67 -4.87
N HIS A 40 14.58 10.10 -6.11
CA HIS A 40 15.89 9.91 -6.77
C HIS A 40 16.76 11.17 -6.82
N LEU A 41 16.19 12.38 -6.72
CA LEU A 41 16.93 13.64 -6.82
C LEU A 41 17.34 14.21 -5.44
N ARG A 42 17.38 13.37 -4.41
CA ARG A 42 17.71 13.78 -3.05
C ARG A 42 19.22 13.95 -2.88
N GLY A 43 19.62 14.98 -2.15
CA GLY A 43 21.02 15.19 -1.77
C GLY A 43 21.59 14.02 -0.96
N ARG A 44 22.89 13.77 -1.10
CA ARG A 44 23.62 12.66 -0.44
C ARG A 44 23.40 12.59 1.08
N ASN A 45 23.26 13.75 1.74
CA ASN A 45 23.07 13.83 3.19
C ASN A 45 21.61 13.75 3.65
N SER A 46 20.66 13.55 2.74
CA SER A 46 19.23 13.45 3.08
C SER A 46 18.90 12.18 3.87
N LEU A 47 17.84 12.24 4.68
CA LEU A 47 17.33 11.07 5.41
C LEU A 47 16.93 9.94 4.46
N ALA A 48 16.26 10.28 3.35
CA ALA A 48 15.87 9.32 2.33
C ALA A 48 17.08 8.53 1.79
N LYS A 49 18.20 9.21 1.50
CA LYS A 49 19.38 8.54 0.96
C LYS A 49 20.05 7.62 1.98
N LYS A 50 20.13 8.06 3.25
CA LYS A 50 20.64 7.24 4.35
C LYS A 50 19.82 5.97 4.58
N ILE A 51 18.49 6.05 4.46
CA ILE A 51 17.59 4.89 4.58
C ILE A 51 17.73 3.96 3.38
N LEU A 52 17.88 4.49 2.15
CA LEU A 52 18.07 3.64 0.97
C LEU A 52 19.42 2.90 0.97
N GLU A 53 20.43 3.44 1.63
CA GLU A 53 21.76 2.84 1.75
C GLU A 53 21.89 1.87 2.92
N ASN A 54 20.89 1.80 3.81
CA ASN A 54 20.89 0.94 4.98
C ASN A 54 19.50 0.32 5.23
N PRO A 55 19.36 -1.01 5.13
CA PRO A 55 20.43 -2.01 5.03
C PRO A 55 20.91 -2.31 3.61
N ASP A 56 22.18 -2.70 3.49
CA ASP A 56 22.83 -3.08 2.23
C ASP A 56 22.33 -4.41 1.65
N TRP A 57 21.64 -5.23 2.44
CA TRP A 57 21.05 -6.50 2.01
C TRP A 57 19.65 -6.36 1.38
N ILE A 58 19.01 -5.18 1.42
CA ILE A 58 17.79 -4.90 0.67
C ILE A 58 18.16 -4.21 -0.63
N LYS A 59 18.11 -4.94 -1.75
CA LYS A 59 18.39 -4.40 -3.08
C LYS A 59 17.25 -4.74 -4.02
N LEU A 60 16.78 -3.71 -4.73
CA LEU A 60 15.73 -3.81 -5.73
C LEU A 60 16.17 -3.13 -7.02
N GLU A 61 17.01 -3.84 -7.76
CA GLU A 61 17.61 -3.43 -9.03
C GLU A 61 17.18 -4.39 -10.14
N GLN A 62 17.21 -3.95 -11.41
CA GLN A 62 16.69 -4.75 -12.53
C GLN A 62 17.28 -6.18 -12.62
N HIS A 63 18.53 -6.36 -12.21
CA HIS A 63 19.22 -7.66 -12.25
C HIS A 63 19.41 -8.29 -10.86
N LEU A 64 19.03 -7.58 -9.79
CA LEU A 64 19.19 -8.05 -8.42
C LEU A 64 18.00 -7.61 -7.55
N ASN A 65 17.12 -8.57 -7.25
CA ASN A 65 16.00 -8.36 -6.36
C ASN A 65 16.13 -9.30 -5.15
N THR A 66 16.63 -8.78 -4.03
CA THR A 66 16.88 -9.59 -2.82
C THR A 66 15.58 -10.00 -2.12
N PHE A 67 14.43 -9.38 -2.40
CA PHE A 67 13.13 -9.86 -1.93
C PHE A 67 12.76 -11.26 -2.48
N ASN A 68 13.46 -11.73 -3.51
CA ASN A 68 13.32 -13.09 -4.04
C ASN A 68 14.30 -14.11 -3.43
N SER A 69 15.16 -13.70 -2.49
CA SER A 69 16.08 -14.61 -1.79
C SER A 69 15.33 -15.39 -0.70
N PRO A 70 15.44 -16.73 -0.67
CA PRO A 70 14.89 -17.56 0.40
C PRO A 70 15.42 -17.19 1.79
N GLU A 71 16.69 -16.82 1.87
CA GLU A 71 17.34 -16.39 3.12
C GLU A 71 16.66 -15.14 3.66
N LEU A 72 16.33 -14.19 2.77
CA LEU A 72 15.65 -12.97 3.15
C LEU A 72 14.20 -13.23 3.55
N GLN A 73 13.48 -14.08 2.82
CA GLN A 73 12.08 -14.39 3.09
C GLN A 73 11.86 -15.11 4.42
N GLN A 74 12.88 -15.80 4.95
CA GLN A 74 12.87 -16.41 6.28
C GLN A 74 12.95 -15.38 7.42
N LEU A 75 13.43 -14.16 7.19
CA LEU A 75 13.56 -13.15 8.24
C LEU A 75 12.21 -12.61 8.69
N GLU A 76 12.05 -12.43 9.99
CA GLU A 76 10.84 -11.86 10.61
C GLU A 76 10.86 -10.32 10.64
N GLN A 77 11.12 -9.67 9.51
CA GLN A 77 11.11 -8.20 9.42
C GLN A 77 9.71 -7.67 9.10
N CYS A 78 8.99 -7.28 10.14
CA CYS A 78 7.58 -6.86 10.05
C CYS A 78 7.34 -5.64 9.16
N ALA A 79 8.34 -4.76 9.01
CA ALA A 79 8.17 -3.52 8.26
C ALA A 79 8.15 -3.71 6.73
N ALA A 80 8.72 -4.82 6.21
CA ALA A 80 8.99 -4.94 4.78
C ALA A 80 8.86 -6.34 4.17
N LEU A 81 8.95 -7.42 4.96
CA LEU A 81 9.09 -8.79 4.43
C LEU A 81 7.83 -9.64 4.59
N GLY A 82 6.67 -9.02 4.80
CA GLY A 82 5.39 -9.73 4.85
C GLY A 82 5.05 -10.38 3.50
N ILE A 83 4.79 -11.70 3.51
CA ILE A 83 4.34 -12.47 2.36
C ILE A 83 2.88 -12.86 2.58
N THR A 84 2.02 -12.57 1.60
CA THR A 84 0.59 -12.83 1.72
C THR A 84 -0.09 -12.96 0.36
N LYS A 85 -1.33 -13.46 0.37
CA LYS A 85 -2.27 -13.40 -0.75
C LYS A 85 -3.29 -12.29 -0.48
N ALA A 86 -3.84 -11.68 -1.53
CA ALA A 86 -4.83 -10.60 -1.37
C ALA A 86 -6.02 -11.01 -0.49
N LYS A 87 -6.53 -12.24 -0.65
CA LYS A 87 -7.64 -12.78 0.15
C LYS A 87 -7.31 -12.83 1.65
N ASP A 88 -6.09 -13.24 2.00
CA ASP A 88 -5.69 -13.48 3.38
C ASP A 88 -5.35 -12.16 4.07
N LEU A 89 -4.70 -11.24 3.34
CA LEU A 89 -4.50 -9.87 3.77
C LEU A 89 -5.84 -9.16 4.02
N GLY A 90 -6.77 -9.23 3.07
CA GLY A 90 -8.10 -8.63 3.23
C GLY A 90 -8.86 -9.21 4.42
N LYS A 91 -8.80 -10.53 4.62
CA LYS A 91 -9.46 -11.22 5.74
C LYS A 91 -9.00 -10.70 7.11
N ILE A 92 -7.72 -10.39 7.29
CA ILE A 92 -7.21 -9.82 8.56
C ILE A 92 -7.92 -8.50 8.85
N PHE A 93 -8.03 -7.61 7.85
CA PHE A 93 -8.67 -6.31 8.02
C PHE A 93 -10.19 -6.43 8.19
N VAL A 94 -10.84 -7.41 7.55
CA VAL A 94 -12.25 -7.74 7.82
C VAL A 94 -12.46 -8.18 9.27
N LEU A 95 -11.60 -9.06 9.80
CA LEU A 95 -11.67 -9.50 11.19
C LEU A 95 -11.42 -8.35 12.18
N MET A 96 -10.58 -7.39 11.81
CA MET A 96 -10.39 -6.15 12.56
C MET A 96 -11.67 -5.30 12.56
N LEU A 97 -12.29 -5.03 11.41
CA LEU A 97 -13.55 -4.27 11.33
C LEU A 97 -14.69 -4.92 12.12
N GLN A 98 -14.76 -6.26 12.11
CA GLN A 98 -15.76 -7.05 12.85
C GLN A 98 -15.55 -7.05 14.38
N GLY A 99 -14.55 -6.35 14.90
CA GLY A 99 -14.29 -6.32 16.33
C GLY A 99 -13.63 -7.59 16.89
N LYS A 100 -13.17 -8.51 16.02
CA LYS A 100 -12.61 -9.81 16.44
C LYS A 100 -11.12 -9.76 16.76
N LEU A 101 -10.39 -8.81 16.17
CA LEU A 101 -8.97 -8.60 16.45
C LEU A 101 -8.74 -7.38 17.36
N LEU A 102 -9.51 -6.31 17.15
CA LEU A 102 -9.44 -5.06 17.91
C LEU A 102 -10.86 -4.68 18.36
N SER A 103 -11.00 -3.94 19.46
CA SER A 103 -12.33 -3.51 19.89
C SER A 103 -12.96 -2.52 18.89
N PRO A 104 -14.30 -2.51 18.73
CA PRO A 104 -14.96 -1.54 17.85
C PRO A 104 -14.62 -0.08 18.18
N ASP A 105 -14.46 0.25 19.45
CA ASP A 105 -14.07 1.60 19.89
C ASP A 105 -12.66 1.97 19.43
N LEU A 106 -11.73 1.01 19.40
CA LEU A 106 -10.39 1.24 18.89
C LEU A 106 -10.39 1.40 17.37
N VAL A 107 -11.17 0.60 16.65
CA VAL A 107 -11.35 0.73 15.18
C VAL A 107 -11.92 2.10 14.83
N LYS A 108 -12.89 2.62 15.59
CA LYS A 108 -13.45 3.96 15.41
C LYS A 108 -12.41 5.07 15.62
N LYS A 109 -11.49 4.91 16.57
CA LYS A 109 -10.41 5.89 16.79
C LYS A 109 -9.49 6.04 15.58
N PHE A 110 -9.39 5.02 14.73
CA PHE A 110 -8.55 5.07 13.54
C PHE A 110 -9.21 5.76 12.35
N ALA A 111 -10.48 6.19 12.45
CA ALA A 111 -11.22 6.80 11.35
C ALA A 111 -10.56 8.08 10.79
N GLU A 112 -9.77 8.77 11.62
CA GLU A 112 -9.06 9.98 11.22
C GLU A 112 -7.54 9.87 11.46
N PRO A 113 -6.72 10.40 10.54
CA PRO A 113 -5.27 10.50 10.73
C PRO A 113 -4.92 11.47 11.85
N THR A 114 -3.87 11.16 12.62
CA THR A 114 -3.34 12.07 13.65
C THR A 114 -2.39 13.11 13.08
N VAL A 115 -1.80 12.83 11.91
CA VAL A 115 -0.91 13.72 11.17
C VAL A 115 -1.51 13.96 9.79
N THR A 116 -1.85 15.21 9.48
CA THR A 116 -2.47 15.61 8.20
C THR A 116 -1.76 16.74 7.47
N GLY A 117 -0.95 17.53 8.18
CA GLY A 117 -0.26 18.70 7.65
C GLY A 117 1.24 18.49 7.48
N GLY A 118 1.84 19.35 6.66
CA GLY A 118 3.29 19.37 6.43
C GLY A 118 3.78 18.32 5.43
N LEU A 119 5.09 18.33 5.21
CA LEU A 119 5.79 17.34 4.40
C LEU A 119 6.46 16.33 5.32
N ASP A 120 6.32 15.05 5.01
CA ASP A 120 7.06 14.01 5.70
C ASP A 120 8.58 14.23 5.53
N ALA A 121 9.36 14.14 6.60
CA ALA A 121 10.79 14.47 6.56
C ALA A 121 11.62 13.52 5.69
N VAL A 122 11.14 12.27 5.49
CA VAL A 122 11.82 11.27 4.66
C VAL A 122 11.29 11.33 3.23
N ILE A 123 9.96 11.23 3.07
CA ILE A 123 9.34 11.16 1.74
C ILE A 123 9.32 12.53 1.06
N GLY A 124 9.25 13.61 1.83
CA GLY A 124 9.16 15.00 1.36
C GLY A 124 7.87 15.31 0.61
N ALA A 125 6.80 14.58 0.90
CA ALA A 125 5.45 14.78 0.38
C ALA A 125 4.45 14.76 1.54
N PRO A 126 3.25 15.33 1.37
CA PRO A 126 2.17 15.15 2.35
C PRO A 126 1.86 13.66 2.52
N MET A 127 1.87 13.20 3.77
CA MET A 127 1.60 11.80 4.10
C MET A 127 0.67 11.73 5.31
N PRO A 128 -0.66 11.74 5.10
CA PRO A 128 -1.61 11.55 6.18
C PRO A 128 -1.41 10.18 6.85
N LYS A 129 -1.14 10.18 8.16
CA LYS A 129 -0.78 8.96 8.90
C LYS A 129 -1.20 9.03 10.37
N GLY A 130 -1.28 7.86 11.01
CA GLY A 130 -1.64 7.73 12.42
C GLY A 130 -1.83 6.26 12.79
N TYR A 131 -1.58 5.90 14.06
CA TYR A 131 -1.84 4.55 14.60
C TYR A 131 -1.21 3.37 13.83
N GLY A 132 -0.13 3.60 13.07
CA GLY A 132 0.50 2.59 12.21
C GLY A 132 -0.11 2.48 10.81
N PHE A 133 -1.11 3.29 10.48
CA PHE A 133 -1.75 3.37 9.18
C PHE A 133 -1.35 4.62 8.40
N MET A 134 -1.48 4.51 7.08
CA MET A 134 -1.51 5.62 6.14
C MET A 134 -2.94 5.80 5.63
N TYR A 135 -3.25 7.03 5.20
CA TYR A 135 -4.61 7.44 4.88
C TYR A 135 -4.69 8.02 3.47
N GLU A 136 -5.78 7.74 2.79
CA GLU A 136 -6.11 8.29 1.48
C GLU A 136 -7.54 8.83 1.47
N ARG A 137 -7.82 9.79 0.59
CA ARG A 137 -9.16 10.38 0.51
C ARG A 137 -10.14 9.37 -0.05
N HIS A 138 -11.31 9.29 0.57
CA HIS A 138 -12.37 8.41 0.08
C HIS A 138 -12.80 8.87 -1.33
N PRO A 139 -12.87 7.98 -2.34
CA PRO A 139 -13.11 8.37 -3.73
C PRO A 139 -14.54 8.91 -3.98
N VAL A 140 -15.52 8.43 -3.21
CA VAL A 140 -16.94 8.84 -3.33
C VAL A 140 -17.43 9.77 -2.20
N LYS A 141 -17.11 9.49 -0.93
CA LYS A 141 -17.57 10.26 0.24
C LYS A 141 -16.64 11.46 0.51
N ALA A 142 -17.09 12.67 0.20
CA ALA A 142 -16.32 13.88 0.45
C ALA A 142 -15.94 14.04 1.94
N GLY A 143 -14.71 14.49 2.20
CA GLY A 143 -14.20 14.73 3.55
C GLY A 143 -13.81 13.48 4.35
N LYS A 144 -14.17 12.28 3.88
CA LYS A 144 -13.87 11.01 4.54
C LYS A 144 -12.52 10.44 4.11
N TRP A 145 -11.99 9.54 4.94
CA TRP A 145 -10.74 8.84 4.73
C TRP A 145 -10.96 7.34 4.57
N LEU A 146 -10.11 6.73 3.75
CA LEU A 146 -9.79 5.32 3.85
C LEU A 146 -8.47 5.20 4.60
N TYR A 147 -8.27 4.11 5.32
CA TYR A 147 -7.01 3.86 6.00
C TYR A 147 -6.57 2.41 5.93
N GLY A 148 -5.26 2.23 6.01
CA GLY A 148 -4.59 0.95 5.80
C GLY A 148 -3.11 1.19 5.54
N HIS A 149 -2.54 0.52 4.56
CA HIS A 149 -1.13 0.71 4.23
C HIS A 149 -0.82 0.42 2.76
N PRO A 150 -0.19 1.37 2.03
CA PRO A 150 0.42 1.10 0.74
C PRO A 150 1.80 0.45 0.93
N GLY A 151 2.12 -0.53 0.12
CA GLY A 151 3.40 -1.20 0.05
C GLY A 151 4.19 -0.77 -1.18
N TYR A 152 5.51 -0.91 -1.10
CA TYR A 152 6.38 -0.71 -2.24
C TYR A 152 6.01 -1.66 -3.39
N GLY A 153 5.98 -1.14 -4.62
CA GLY A 153 5.56 -1.90 -5.79
C GLY A 153 4.05 -2.07 -5.94
N GLY A 154 3.25 -1.30 -5.20
CA GLY A 154 1.82 -1.09 -5.47
C GLY A 154 0.86 -2.03 -4.74
N THR A 155 1.35 -3.09 -4.08
CA THR A 155 0.55 -3.86 -3.13
C THR A 155 -0.03 -2.92 -2.08
N THR A 156 -1.34 -2.95 -1.85
CA THR A 156 -2.02 -1.98 -0.98
C THR A 156 -3.23 -2.63 -0.33
N VAL A 157 -3.47 -2.34 0.95
CA VAL A 157 -4.74 -2.62 1.61
C VAL A 157 -5.29 -1.33 2.20
N MET A 158 -6.55 -1.03 1.94
CA MET A 158 -7.27 0.09 2.53
C MET A 158 -8.67 -0.36 2.92
N MET A 159 -9.23 0.25 3.94
CA MET A 159 -10.58 -0.05 4.40
C MET A 159 -11.38 1.20 4.77
N ASP A 160 -12.70 1.06 4.70
CA ASP A 160 -13.69 2.01 5.17
C ASP A 160 -14.52 1.34 6.28
N PRO A 161 -14.39 1.76 7.56
CA PRO A 161 -15.20 1.21 8.63
C PRO A 161 -16.68 1.60 8.52
N ASP A 162 -17.01 2.72 7.84
CA ASP A 162 -18.40 3.19 7.75
C ASP A 162 -19.23 2.29 6.81
N SER A 163 -18.63 1.78 5.73
CA SER A 163 -19.29 0.85 4.80
C SER A 163 -18.87 -0.60 5.00
N GLU A 164 -18.02 -0.89 5.99
CA GLU A 164 -17.43 -2.21 6.25
C GLU A 164 -16.75 -2.84 5.00
N ILE A 165 -16.09 -2.00 4.19
CA ILE A 165 -15.42 -2.44 2.95
C ILE A 165 -13.91 -2.49 3.17
N VAL A 166 -13.29 -3.58 2.71
CA VAL A 166 -11.84 -3.74 2.63
C VAL A 166 -11.45 -3.99 1.18
N VAL A 167 -10.50 -3.21 0.67
CA VAL A 167 -9.89 -3.41 -0.65
C VAL A 167 -8.43 -3.82 -0.45
N ALA A 168 -8.12 -5.08 -0.73
CA ALA A 168 -6.77 -5.61 -0.72
C ALA A 168 -6.30 -5.96 -2.14
N TYR A 169 -5.21 -5.34 -2.56
CA TYR A 169 -4.55 -5.57 -3.83
C TYR A 169 -3.12 -6.06 -3.60
N VAL A 170 -2.78 -7.23 -4.13
CA VAL A 170 -1.44 -7.83 -4.02
C VAL A 170 -1.02 -8.27 -5.42
N SER A 171 0.20 -7.96 -5.82
CA SER A 171 0.77 -8.37 -7.11
C SER A 171 2.23 -8.76 -6.97
N ASN A 172 2.67 -9.74 -7.76
CA ASN A 172 4.08 -10.10 -7.90
C ASN A 172 4.79 -9.30 -9.01
N GLY A 173 4.05 -8.59 -9.86
CA GLY A 173 4.61 -7.60 -10.76
C GLY A 173 4.58 -6.24 -10.11
N LEU A 174 5.73 -5.78 -9.61
CA LEU A 174 5.84 -4.50 -8.92
C LEU A 174 5.38 -3.37 -9.86
N LYS A 175 4.65 -2.43 -9.30
CA LYS A 175 4.14 -1.25 -9.98
C LYS A 175 5.07 -0.07 -9.74
N THR A 176 5.06 0.89 -10.66
CA THR A 176 5.84 2.12 -10.53
C THR A 176 5.29 3.01 -9.42
N GLY A 177 3.96 3.10 -9.31
CA GLY A 177 3.28 3.86 -8.25
C GLY A 177 3.15 3.08 -6.94
N MET A 178 2.83 3.83 -5.88
CA MET A 178 2.43 3.29 -4.57
C MET A 178 1.09 3.91 -4.16
N GLY A 179 0.28 3.18 -3.38
CA GLY A 179 -1.03 3.64 -2.92
C GLY A 179 -1.90 4.12 -4.08
N GLU A 180 -2.53 5.29 -3.94
CA GLU A 180 -3.36 5.91 -4.99
C GLU A 180 -2.67 6.11 -6.35
N LEU A 181 -1.34 6.17 -6.40
CA LEU A 181 -0.61 6.27 -7.67
C LEU A 181 -0.47 4.93 -8.40
N THR A 182 -0.83 3.84 -7.74
CA THR A 182 -0.91 2.51 -8.36
C THR A 182 -2.18 2.43 -9.20
N ARG A 183 -2.06 2.61 -10.52
CA ARG A 183 -3.20 2.71 -11.44
C ARG A 183 -4.20 1.56 -11.31
N THR A 184 -3.71 0.32 -11.30
CA THR A 184 -4.54 -0.90 -11.22
C THR A 184 -5.33 -0.98 -9.92
N TYR A 185 -4.67 -0.71 -8.79
CA TYR A 185 -5.31 -0.64 -7.49
C TYR A 185 -6.35 0.48 -7.43
N ARG A 186 -5.99 1.70 -7.87
CA ARG A 186 -6.88 2.86 -7.87
C ARG A 186 -8.17 2.60 -8.64
N HIS A 187 -8.09 2.01 -9.82
CA HIS A 187 -9.27 1.65 -10.60
C HIS A 187 -10.14 0.62 -9.89
N LEU A 188 -9.53 -0.45 -9.36
CA LEU A 188 -10.26 -1.48 -8.62
C LEU A 188 -10.97 -0.88 -7.40
N ARG A 189 -10.25 -0.10 -6.60
CA ARG A 189 -10.78 0.56 -5.41
C ARG A 189 -11.94 1.49 -5.75
N ASN A 190 -11.78 2.37 -6.74
CA ASN A 190 -12.85 3.28 -7.12
C ASN A 190 -14.10 2.51 -7.57
N ALA A 191 -13.94 1.50 -8.44
CA ALA A 191 -15.05 0.68 -8.91
C ALA A 191 -15.80 -0.02 -7.77
N VAL A 192 -15.09 -0.52 -6.74
CA VAL A 192 -15.70 -1.12 -5.55
C VAL A 192 -16.59 -0.11 -4.82
N PHE A 193 -16.07 1.08 -4.50
CA PHE A 193 -16.82 2.09 -3.76
C PHE A 193 -17.96 2.72 -4.57
N GLU A 194 -17.78 2.90 -5.88
CA GLU A 194 -18.83 3.37 -6.79
C GLU A 194 -19.98 2.36 -6.88
N SER A 195 -19.65 1.06 -6.98
CA SER A 195 -20.65 -0.02 -7.00
C SER A 195 -21.42 -0.10 -5.68
N ALA A 196 -20.72 0.00 -4.56
CA ALA A 196 -21.35 0.01 -3.23
C ALA A 196 -22.26 1.22 -3.02
N ALA A 197 -21.84 2.41 -3.48
CA ALA A 197 -22.66 3.62 -3.41
C ALA A 197 -23.93 3.49 -4.27
N THR A 198 -23.81 2.92 -5.47
CA THR A 198 -24.95 2.68 -6.37
C THR A 198 -25.96 1.73 -5.73
N ALA A 199 -25.49 0.60 -5.20
CA ALA A 199 -26.35 -0.38 -4.54
C ALA A 199 -27.08 0.22 -3.32
N ALA A 200 -26.39 1.05 -2.53
CA ALA A 200 -26.99 1.71 -1.36
C ALA A 200 -28.10 2.72 -1.76
N SER A 201 -27.97 3.39 -2.90
CA SER A 201 -29.01 4.28 -3.43
C SER A 201 -30.24 3.50 -3.92
N SER A 202 -30.05 2.37 -4.63
CA SER A 202 -31.17 1.55 -5.12
C SER A 202 -32.00 0.92 -3.99
N VAL A 203 -31.39 0.63 -2.83
CA VAL A 203 -32.13 0.12 -1.65
C VAL A 203 -33.00 1.21 -1.00
N LYS A 204 -32.66 2.49 -1.15
CA LYS A 204 -33.46 3.59 -0.60
C LYS A 204 -34.68 3.95 -1.45
N GLU A 205 -34.76 3.47 -2.69
CA GLU A 205 -35.85 3.72 -3.62
C GLU A 205 -36.95 2.63 -3.59
N ILE A 206 -36.79 1.61 -2.74
CA ILE A 206 -37.76 0.53 -2.49
C ILE A 206 -38.39 0.74 -1.11
#